data_AF-A0A928W9Z2-F1
#
_entry.id   AF-A0A928W9Z2-F1
#
_cell.length_a   1.000
_cell.length_b   1.000
_cell.length_c   1.000
_cell.angle_alpha   90.00
_cell.angle_beta   90.00
_cell.angle_gamma   90.00
#
_symmetry.space_group_name_H-M   'P 1'
#
loop_
_entity.id
_entity.type
_entity.pdbx_description
1 polymer ?
#
loop_
_entity_poly.entity_id
_entity_poly.type
_entity_poly.pdbx_seq_one_letter_code
_entity_poly.pdbx_strand_id
1 'polypeptide(L)'
;MSDRPQQVVINSPLDMHLHFREGAMAQTVIPLSSYSFAGGVVMPNLVPAVDNLERLLGYVREVKANVGQDVFEPYMTVFFKQYSYQELEQFKPHILGVKLYPAGVTTNSEEGVAAIDRAETTIKYLEELEIPLMIHGETHGFVMDRERLFLPVFEHLAQKFPRLKIVMEHITTADALSLLDKYENIYATVTLHHLMITLDDVAGGLLRPHLFCKPIAKRPEDRSALVNAAINAHPKLMFGSDSAPHPIHKKEACGCAAGIFTAPIALQALVELFEQHQAIASLQSFVSDNAQRIYDITPPQKSVTLKPIPYKVPARYDEVVPMFAERELAWSITQVNSR
;
A
#
# COMPACT_ATOMS: atom_id res chain seq x y z
N MET A 1 -29.07 9.36 17.39
CA MET A 1 -28.60 9.95 16.13
C MET A 1 -27.23 10.51 16.43
N SER A 2 -26.14 9.82 16.08
CA SER A 2 -24.80 10.38 16.29
C SER A 2 -24.61 11.54 15.33
N ASP A 3 -24.11 12.68 15.82
CA ASP A 3 -23.84 13.86 15.00
C ASP A 3 -22.77 13.50 13.96
N ARG A 4 -23.22 13.33 12.71
CA ARG A 4 -22.34 13.22 11.54
C ARG A 4 -21.43 14.46 11.48
N PRO A 5 -20.09 14.29 11.39
CA PRO A 5 -19.20 15.44 11.29
C PRO A 5 -19.53 16.27 10.06
N GLN A 6 -19.51 17.59 10.20
CA GLN A 6 -19.73 18.51 9.07
C GLN A 6 -18.48 18.69 8.20
N GLN A 7 -17.32 18.31 8.73
CA GLN A 7 -16.02 18.43 8.09
C GLN A 7 -15.03 17.47 8.76
N VAL A 8 -14.13 16.90 7.94
CA VAL A 8 -12.96 16.16 8.41
C VAL A 8 -11.72 16.78 7.77
N VAL A 9 -10.69 17.02 8.57
CA VAL A 9 -9.41 17.54 8.10
C VAL A 9 -8.33 16.50 8.38
N ILE A 10 -7.60 16.09 7.36
CA ILE A 10 -6.48 15.16 7.47
C ILE A 10 -5.20 15.92 7.15
N ASN A 11 -4.26 15.90 8.08
CA ASN A 11 -2.97 16.58 7.95
C ASN A 11 -1.90 15.58 7.52
N SER A 12 -1.14 15.98 6.51
CA SER A 12 -0.11 15.22 5.80
C SER A 12 -0.47 13.74 5.60
N PRO A 13 -1.60 13.42 4.95
CA PRO A 13 -1.99 12.03 4.69
C PRO A 13 -0.89 11.30 3.91
N LEU A 14 -0.58 10.08 4.32
CA LEU A 14 0.45 9.23 3.72
C LEU A 14 -0.16 7.96 3.14
N ASP A 15 0.36 7.51 2.00
CA ASP A 15 0.02 6.22 1.42
C ASP A 15 1.26 5.33 1.37
N MET A 16 1.35 4.35 2.27
CA MET A 16 2.55 3.56 2.44
C MET A 16 2.69 2.38 1.45
N HIS A 17 1.86 2.33 0.38
CA HIS A 17 1.97 1.31 -0.66
C HIS A 17 1.34 1.76 -2.00
N LEU A 18 2.13 2.27 -2.93
CA LEU A 18 1.65 2.76 -4.24
C LEU A 18 2.36 2.13 -5.44
N HIS A 19 1.61 1.92 -6.53
CA HIS A 19 2.15 1.51 -7.82
C HIS A 19 1.88 2.57 -8.90
N PHE A 20 2.89 3.37 -9.24
CA PHE A 20 2.77 4.41 -10.25
C PHE A 20 2.96 3.94 -11.69
N ARG A 21 3.56 2.77 -11.90
CA ARG A 21 3.93 2.27 -13.24
C ARG A 21 4.86 3.27 -13.93
N GLU A 22 4.86 3.33 -15.26
CA GLU A 22 5.71 4.22 -16.07
C GLU A 22 4.95 4.77 -17.28
N GLY A 23 5.52 5.79 -17.92
CA GLY A 23 5.04 6.35 -19.18
C GLY A 23 3.63 6.95 -19.05
N ALA A 24 2.77 6.66 -20.03
CA ALA A 24 1.42 7.19 -20.06
C ALA A 24 0.60 6.83 -18.81
N MET A 25 0.80 5.63 -18.26
CA MET A 25 0.11 5.23 -17.03
C MET A 25 0.53 6.09 -15.84
N ALA A 26 1.84 6.35 -15.69
CA ALA A 26 2.37 7.21 -14.62
C ALA A 26 1.84 8.65 -14.74
N GLN A 27 1.76 9.18 -15.97
CA GLN A 27 1.18 10.50 -16.25
C GLN A 27 -0.28 10.60 -15.80
N THR A 28 -1.07 9.52 -15.97
CA THR A 28 -2.46 9.48 -15.51
C THR A 28 -2.57 9.35 -13.99
N VAL A 29 -1.82 8.44 -13.37
CA VAL A 29 -2.11 7.98 -12.00
C VAL A 29 -1.37 8.74 -10.90
N ILE A 30 -0.17 9.28 -11.18
CA ILE A 30 0.60 10.04 -10.18
C ILE A 30 -0.17 11.27 -9.70
N PRO A 31 -0.74 12.13 -10.59
CA PRO A 31 -1.53 13.28 -10.16
C PRO A 31 -2.72 12.92 -9.26
N LEU A 32 -3.30 11.73 -9.45
CA LEU A 32 -4.45 11.26 -8.68
C LEU A 32 -4.08 10.87 -7.24
N SER A 33 -2.81 10.49 -7.01
CA SER A 33 -2.26 10.29 -5.67
C SER A 33 -1.69 11.59 -5.08
N SER A 34 -0.91 12.35 -5.86
CA SER A 34 -0.26 13.57 -5.37
C SER A 34 -1.24 14.67 -5.01
N TYR A 35 -2.43 14.68 -5.62
CA TYR A 35 -3.49 15.62 -5.23
C TYR A 35 -3.92 15.43 -3.77
N SER A 36 -4.15 14.18 -3.34
CA SER A 36 -4.78 13.86 -2.05
C SER A 36 -3.79 13.47 -0.96
N PHE A 37 -2.60 12.97 -1.29
CA PHE A 37 -1.59 12.57 -0.31
C PHE A 37 -0.43 13.55 -0.23
N ALA A 38 0.23 13.66 0.93
CA ALA A 38 1.44 14.45 1.13
C ALA A 38 2.71 13.66 0.77
N GLY A 39 2.62 12.34 0.73
CA GLY A 39 3.70 11.47 0.30
C GLY A 39 3.22 10.03 0.24
N GLY A 40 4.04 9.18 -0.35
CA GLY A 40 3.73 7.76 -0.39
C GLY A 40 4.88 6.89 -0.86
N VAL A 41 4.82 5.62 -0.48
CA VAL A 41 5.88 4.64 -0.77
C VAL A 41 5.69 4.08 -2.17
N VAL A 42 6.64 4.38 -3.06
CA VAL A 42 6.57 4.01 -4.47
C VAL A 42 7.22 2.64 -4.66
N MET A 43 6.40 1.66 -5.05
CA MET A 43 6.83 0.28 -5.22
C MET A 43 7.67 0.06 -6.50
N PRO A 44 8.64 -0.89 -6.51
CA PRO A 44 9.71 -0.94 -7.51
C PRO A 44 9.51 -2.03 -8.59
N ASN A 45 8.33 -2.66 -8.67
CA ASN A 45 8.03 -3.80 -9.55
C ASN A 45 7.66 -3.39 -10.99
N LEU A 46 8.45 -2.49 -11.56
CA LEU A 46 8.40 -2.10 -12.97
C LEU A 46 8.93 -3.24 -13.87
N VAL A 47 8.89 -3.03 -15.19
CA VAL A 47 9.48 -3.97 -16.16
C VAL A 47 10.44 -3.20 -17.07
N PRO A 48 11.77 -3.33 -16.88
CA PRO A 48 12.45 -4.09 -15.82
C PRO A 48 12.28 -3.45 -14.43
N ALA A 49 12.45 -4.26 -13.38
CA ALA A 49 12.32 -3.83 -11.99
C ALA A 49 13.35 -2.74 -11.63
N VAL A 50 13.03 -1.94 -10.60
CA VAL A 50 13.94 -0.92 -10.08
C VAL A 50 14.91 -1.59 -9.11
N ASP A 51 16.05 -2.05 -9.63
CA ASP A 51 16.97 -2.96 -8.93
C ASP A 51 18.43 -2.50 -8.92
N ASN A 52 18.71 -1.31 -9.44
CA ASN A 52 20.04 -0.72 -9.46
C ASN A 52 19.95 0.82 -9.41
N LEU A 53 21.08 1.47 -9.17
CA LEU A 53 21.11 2.90 -8.85
C LEU A 53 20.70 3.75 -10.05
N GLU A 54 21.15 3.39 -11.25
CA GLU A 54 20.80 4.10 -12.48
C GLU A 54 19.28 4.04 -12.71
N ARG A 55 18.69 2.85 -12.58
CA ARG A 55 17.25 2.63 -12.73
C ARG A 55 16.44 3.39 -11.68
N LEU A 56 16.89 3.36 -10.41
CA LEU A 56 16.28 4.11 -9.31
C LEU A 56 16.27 5.61 -9.58
N LEU A 57 17.42 6.19 -9.93
CA LEU A 57 17.53 7.62 -10.20
C LEU A 57 16.73 8.03 -11.45
N GLY A 58 16.65 7.17 -12.45
CA GLY A 58 15.75 7.35 -13.59
C GLY A 58 14.30 7.44 -13.17
N TYR A 59 13.84 6.48 -12.36
CA TYR A 59 12.45 6.44 -11.90
C TYR A 59 12.11 7.59 -10.95
N VAL A 60 13.03 8.01 -10.08
CA VAL A 60 12.89 9.23 -9.25
C VAL A 60 12.57 10.45 -10.12
N ARG A 61 13.33 10.64 -11.22
CA ARG A 61 13.12 11.79 -12.12
C ARG A 61 11.75 11.74 -12.78
N GLU A 62 11.33 10.57 -13.25
CA GLU A 62 10.02 10.40 -13.88
C GLU A 62 8.88 10.65 -12.89
N VAL A 63 8.95 10.08 -11.68
CA VAL A 63 7.93 10.29 -10.65
C VAL A 63 7.83 11.76 -10.29
N LYS A 64 8.95 12.42 -10.00
CA LYS A 64 8.96 13.86 -9.65
C LYS A 64 8.45 14.74 -10.79
N ALA A 65 8.74 14.41 -12.05
CA ALA A 65 8.22 15.15 -13.19
C ALA A 65 6.67 15.07 -13.29
N ASN A 66 6.10 13.90 -12.98
CA ASN A 66 4.65 13.67 -13.05
C ASN A 66 3.88 14.15 -11.82
N VAL A 67 4.53 14.31 -10.65
CA VAL A 67 3.95 15.00 -9.48
C VAL A 67 3.60 16.45 -9.82
N GLY A 68 4.38 17.08 -10.71
CA GLY A 68 4.09 18.42 -11.21
C GLY A 68 4.22 19.49 -10.12
N GLN A 69 3.12 20.20 -9.84
CA GLN A 69 3.08 21.30 -8.86
C GLN A 69 2.51 20.87 -7.50
N ASP A 70 2.06 19.62 -7.37
CA ASP A 70 1.53 19.13 -6.11
C ASP A 70 2.65 18.98 -5.07
N VAL A 71 2.33 19.26 -3.80
CA VAL A 71 3.25 19.01 -2.70
C VAL A 71 3.17 17.52 -2.31
N PHE A 72 4.05 16.69 -2.88
CA PHE A 72 4.07 15.25 -2.63
C PHE A 72 5.51 14.73 -2.55
N GLU A 73 5.84 14.00 -1.48
CA GLU A 73 7.13 13.32 -1.34
C GLU A 73 7.05 11.85 -1.77
N PRO A 74 7.70 11.45 -2.88
CA PRO A 74 7.78 10.06 -3.29
C PRO A 74 8.86 9.31 -2.50
N TYR A 75 8.44 8.49 -1.54
CA TYR A 75 9.35 7.62 -0.78
C TYR A 75 9.70 6.39 -1.62
N MET A 76 10.83 6.46 -2.33
CA MET A 76 11.20 5.42 -3.28
C MET A 76 11.63 4.12 -2.59
N THR A 77 11.55 3.02 -3.33
CA THR A 77 12.05 1.72 -2.91
C THR A 77 12.86 1.08 -4.03
N VAL A 78 13.63 0.05 -3.70
CA VAL A 78 14.26 -0.85 -4.69
C VAL A 78 13.72 -2.27 -4.52
N PHE A 79 13.64 -2.98 -5.63
CA PHE A 79 13.23 -4.38 -5.68
C PHE A 79 14.31 -5.22 -5.00
N PHE A 80 13.93 -6.17 -4.15
CA PHE A 80 14.91 -7.01 -3.46
C PHE A 80 15.68 -7.90 -4.43
N LYS A 81 17.01 -7.81 -4.40
CA LYS A 81 17.95 -8.78 -4.97
C LYS A 81 19.04 -9.10 -3.95
N GLN A 82 19.95 -10.00 -4.29
CA GLN A 82 21.13 -10.29 -3.46
C GLN A 82 22.16 -9.16 -3.60
N TYR A 83 21.90 -8.04 -2.93
CA TYR A 83 22.80 -6.89 -2.94
C TYR A 83 23.98 -7.10 -2.00
N SER A 84 25.13 -6.59 -2.42
CA SER A 84 26.28 -6.35 -1.55
C SER A 84 26.00 -5.18 -0.60
N TYR A 85 26.77 -5.11 0.48
CA TYR A 85 26.70 -3.98 1.43
C TYR A 85 26.92 -2.63 0.72
N GLN A 86 27.86 -2.57 -0.20
CA GLN A 86 28.23 -1.34 -0.91
C GLN A 86 27.12 -0.84 -1.84
N GLU A 87 26.37 -1.74 -2.48
CA GLU A 87 25.18 -1.37 -3.28
C GLU A 87 24.08 -0.80 -2.38
N LEU A 88 23.83 -1.42 -1.22
CA LEU A 88 22.83 -0.93 -0.27
C LEU A 88 23.20 0.44 0.31
N GLU A 89 24.48 0.68 0.61
CA GLU A 89 24.96 2.01 1.02
C GLU A 89 24.70 3.07 -0.05
N GLN A 90 24.87 2.73 -1.33
CA GLN A 90 24.56 3.64 -2.43
C GLN A 90 23.06 3.91 -2.58
N PHE A 91 22.20 2.93 -2.27
CA PHE A 91 20.75 3.14 -2.31
C PHE A 91 20.23 3.96 -1.14
N LYS A 92 20.80 3.80 0.06
CA LYS A 92 20.28 4.35 1.33
C LYS A 92 19.86 5.83 1.27
N PRO A 93 20.59 6.76 0.62
CA PRO A 93 20.18 8.17 0.53
C PRO A 93 18.96 8.43 -0.38
N HIS A 94 18.57 7.44 -1.19
CA HIS A 94 17.59 7.57 -2.25
C HIS A 94 16.33 6.73 -2.03
N ILE A 95 16.30 5.87 -1.02
CA ILE A 95 15.18 4.96 -0.74
C ILE A 95 14.69 5.11 0.70
N LEU A 96 13.41 4.79 0.92
CA LEU A 96 12.88 4.52 2.24
C LEU A 96 13.12 3.06 2.66
N GLY A 97 13.15 2.12 1.71
CA GLY A 97 13.28 0.70 2.03
C GLY A 97 13.44 -0.20 0.81
N VAL A 98 13.58 -1.50 1.06
CA VAL A 98 13.68 -2.53 0.03
C VAL A 98 12.41 -3.38 0.04
N LYS A 99 11.82 -3.60 -1.14
CA LYS A 99 10.60 -4.40 -1.30
C LYS A 99 10.91 -5.80 -1.82
N LEU A 100 10.61 -6.81 -1.00
CA LEU A 100 10.73 -8.22 -1.33
C LEU A 100 9.39 -8.75 -1.87
N TYR A 101 9.47 -9.36 -3.05
CA TYR A 101 8.40 -10.16 -3.65
C TYR A 101 8.84 -11.62 -3.71
N PRO A 102 8.11 -12.56 -3.07
CA PRO A 102 8.32 -13.98 -3.30
C PRO A 102 8.15 -14.31 -4.79
N ALA A 103 9.01 -15.20 -5.30
CA ALA A 103 9.02 -15.56 -6.72
C ALA A 103 7.62 -15.94 -7.21
N GLY A 104 7.14 -15.42 -8.34
CA GLY A 104 5.91 -15.87 -9.02
C GLY A 104 4.57 -15.73 -8.26
N VAL A 105 4.51 -15.00 -7.15
CA VAL A 105 3.27 -14.85 -6.35
C VAL A 105 2.38 -13.70 -6.84
N THR A 106 2.96 -12.61 -7.37
CA THR A 106 2.26 -11.40 -7.83
C THR A 106 2.80 -10.83 -9.16
N THR A 107 2.19 -9.75 -9.67
CA THR A 107 2.53 -9.15 -10.97
C THR A 107 4.00 -8.73 -11.04
N ASN A 108 4.70 -9.18 -12.09
CA ASN A 108 6.14 -8.96 -12.34
C ASN A 108 7.08 -9.53 -11.26
N SER A 109 6.66 -10.53 -10.47
CA SER A 109 7.50 -11.13 -9.43
C SER A 109 8.25 -12.40 -9.88
N GLU A 110 8.35 -12.67 -11.19
CA GLU A 110 9.04 -13.86 -11.72
C GLU A 110 10.54 -13.90 -11.34
N GLU A 111 11.17 -12.74 -11.11
CA GLU A 111 12.56 -12.61 -10.61
C GLU A 111 12.70 -12.66 -9.08
N GLY A 112 11.62 -12.97 -8.34
CA GLY A 112 11.60 -12.95 -6.87
C GLY A 112 12.46 -14.01 -6.18
N VAL A 113 12.56 -13.94 -4.85
CA VAL A 113 13.40 -14.85 -4.05
C VAL A 113 12.74 -16.23 -3.95
N ALA A 114 13.44 -17.28 -4.41
CA ALA A 114 12.98 -18.67 -4.36
C ALA A 114 13.22 -19.35 -2.99
N ALA A 115 14.14 -18.82 -2.17
CA ALA A 115 14.41 -19.31 -0.81
C ALA A 115 15.02 -18.18 0.04
N ILE A 116 14.40 -17.90 1.20
CA ILE A 116 14.82 -16.82 2.11
C ILE A 116 16.22 -17.05 2.69
N ASP A 117 16.64 -18.30 2.79
CA ASP A 117 18.01 -18.69 3.18
C ASP A 117 19.07 -18.04 2.28
N ARG A 118 18.76 -17.83 0.99
CA ARG A 118 19.67 -17.15 0.04
C ARG A 118 19.58 -15.61 0.11
N ALA A 119 18.60 -15.08 0.84
CA ALA A 119 18.40 -13.65 1.05
C ALA A 119 19.00 -13.16 2.37
N GLU A 120 19.39 -14.07 3.28
CA GLU A 120 19.82 -13.74 4.64
C GLU A 120 20.98 -12.75 4.70
N THR A 121 21.99 -12.89 3.83
CA THR A 121 23.16 -12.01 3.82
C THR A 121 22.74 -10.56 3.54
N THR A 122 21.92 -10.34 2.52
CA THR A 122 21.39 -9.02 2.19
C THR A 122 20.47 -8.51 3.30
N ILE A 123 19.59 -9.35 3.86
CA ILE A 123 18.70 -8.95 4.98
C ILE A 123 19.52 -8.51 6.21
N LYS A 124 20.64 -9.19 6.50
CA LYS A 124 21.57 -8.77 7.55
C LYS A 124 22.13 -7.37 7.28
N TYR A 125 22.54 -7.09 6.04
CA TYR A 125 23.02 -5.76 5.67
C TYR A 125 21.93 -4.70 5.76
N LEU A 126 20.67 -5.03 5.43
CA LEU A 126 19.53 -4.13 5.66
C LEU A 126 19.39 -3.80 7.16
N GLU A 127 19.54 -4.78 8.05
CA GLU A 127 19.53 -4.53 9.50
C GLU A 127 20.70 -3.62 9.92
N GLU A 128 21.92 -3.90 9.47
CA GLU A 128 23.13 -3.12 9.79
C GLU A 128 23.04 -1.67 9.28
N LEU A 129 22.40 -1.46 8.13
CA LEU A 129 22.19 -0.15 7.51
C LEU A 129 20.87 0.51 7.92
N GLU A 130 20.08 -0.11 8.80
CA GLU A 130 18.76 0.38 9.23
C GLU A 130 17.80 0.66 8.07
N ILE A 131 17.87 -0.13 7.01
CA ILE A 131 16.99 -0.03 5.83
C ILE A 131 15.79 -0.97 6.05
N PRO A 132 14.54 -0.44 6.14
CA PRO A 132 13.33 -1.25 6.26
C PRO A 132 13.17 -2.30 5.15
N LEU A 133 12.67 -3.48 5.53
CA LEU A 133 12.30 -4.55 4.61
C LEU A 133 10.78 -4.65 4.51
N MET A 134 10.25 -4.31 3.34
CA MET A 134 8.83 -4.40 3.00
C MET A 134 8.58 -5.71 2.27
N ILE A 135 7.56 -6.48 2.65
CA ILE A 135 7.38 -7.85 2.13
C ILE A 135 5.94 -8.07 1.66
N HIS A 136 5.80 -8.52 0.41
CA HIS A 136 4.57 -9.16 -0.04
C HIS A 136 4.53 -10.60 0.53
N GLY A 137 3.84 -10.78 1.66
CA GLY A 137 3.91 -12.01 2.46
C GLY A 137 2.96 -13.11 2.01
N GLU A 138 3.16 -13.70 0.83
CA GLU A 138 2.39 -14.86 0.36
C GLU A 138 3.31 -16.00 -0.10
N THR A 139 2.97 -17.23 0.26
CA THR A 139 3.60 -18.45 -0.27
C THR A 139 3.01 -18.87 -1.62
N HIS A 140 3.48 -19.97 -2.19
CA HIS A 140 2.80 -20.66 -3.29
C HIS A 140 1.68 -21.58 -2.76
N GLY A 141 0.88 -22.13 -3.68
CA GLY A 141 -0.19 -23.09 -3.33
C GLY A 141 -1.57 -22.46 -3.29
N PHE A 142 -2.44 -22.96 -2.40
CA PHE A 142 -3.85 -22.56 -2.34
C PHE A 142 -4.01 -21.11 -1.90
N VAL A 143 -4.61 -20.27 -2.77
CA VAL A 143 -4.60 -18.81 -2.66
C VAL A 143 -5.14 -18.25 -1.34
N MET A 144 -6.08 -18.94 -0.69
CA MET A 144 -6.64 -18.49 0.58
C MET A 144 -5.69 -18.69 1.76
N ASP A 145 -4.77 -19.65 1.67
CA ASP A 145 -3.84 -20.00 2.75
C ASP A 145 -2.48 -19.31 2.63
N ARG A 146 -2.16 -18.72 1.48
CA ARG A 146 -0.80 -18.27 1.13
C ARG A 146 -0.20 -17.32 2.16
N GLU A 147 -0.98 -16.35 2.62
CA GLU A 147 -0.55 -15.35 3.61
C GLU A 147 -0.31 -15.99 4.98
N ARG A 148 -1.29 -16.76 5.47
CA ARG A 148 -1.20 -17.48 6.75
C ARG A 148 0.02 -18.42 6.79
N LEU A 149 0.27 -19.13 5.69
CA LEU A 149 1.43 -20.02 5.55
C LEU A 149 2.76 -19.26 5.44
N PHE A 150 2.74 -17.97 5.16
CA PHE A 150 3.93 -17.11 5.16
C PHE A 150 4.24 -16.55 6.57
N LEU A 151 3.29 -16.54 7.51
CA LEU A 151 3.53 -15.99 8.85
C LEU A 151 4.73 -16.59 9.59
N PRO A 152 5.01 -17.91 9.55
CA PRO A 152 6.21 -18.48 10.17
C PRO A 152 7.52 -17.90 9.63
N VAL A 153 7.54 -17.43 8.38
CA VAL A 153 8.68 -16.72 7.80
C VAL A 153 8.87 -15.36 8.47
N PHE A 154 7.80 -14.60 8.66
CA PHE A 154 7.87 -13.33 9.38
C PHE A 154 8.37 -13.52 10.81
N GLU A 155 7.88 -14.55 11.50
CA GLU A 155 8.36 -14.90 12.85
C GLU A 155 9.86 -15.21 12.87
N HIS A 156 10.33 -16.01 11.89
CA HIS A 156 11.74 -16.33 11.76
C HIS A 156 12.60 -15.08 11.53
N LEU A 157 12.18 -14.21 10.60
CA LEU A 157 12.89 -12.97 10.29
C LEU A 157 12.91 -12.02 11.50
N ALA A 158 11.78 -11.87 12.20
CA ALA A 158 11.67 -11.02 13.38
C ALA A 158 12.62 -11.46 14.51
N GLN A 159 12.71 -12.77 14.76
CA GLN A 159 13.59 -13.34 15.79
C GLN A 159 15.07 -13.24 15.41
N LYS A 160 15.39 -13.45 14.13
CA LYS A 160 16.77 -13.49 13.63
C LYS A 160 17.37 -12.11 13.43
N PHE A 161 16.56 -11.13 13.03
CA PHE A 161 16.96 -9.74 12.78
C PHE A 161 16.13 -8.78 13.63
N PRO A 162 16.28 -8.80 14.97
CA PRO A 162 15.40 -8.07 15.89
C PRO A 162 15.51 -6.55 15.78
N ARG A 163 16.55 -6.00 15.13
CA ARG A 163 16.67 -4.55 14.89
C ARG A 163 16.12 -4.12 13.53
N LEU A 164 15.84 -5.06 12.63
CA LEU A 164 15.32 -4.76 11.30
C LEU A 164 13.84 -4.44 11.37
N LYS A 165 13.44 -3.26 10.88
CA LYS A 165 12.02 -2.95 10.66
C LYS A 165 11.49 -3.79 9.49
N ILE A 166 10.53 -4.67 9.78
CA ILE A 166 9.91 -5.55 8.79
C ILE A 166 8.45 -5.14 8.63
N VAL A 167 8.02 -4.88 7.40
CA VAL A 167 6.67 -4.43 7.09
C VAL A 167 5.95 -5.52 6.31
N MET A 168 4.94 -6.11 6.94
CA MET A 168 3.98 -7.00 6.29
C MET A 168 3.06 -6.13 5.44
N GLU A 169 3.31 -6.11 4.14
CA GLU A 169 2.49 -5.29 3.24
C GLU A 169 1.08 -5.87 3.09
N HIS A 170 0.11 -4.96 2.88
CA HIS A 170 -1.28 -5.22 2.50
C HIS A 170 -1.85 -6.50 3.13
N ILE A 171 -1.80 -6.61 4.47
CA ILE A 171 -2.25 -7.80 5.19
C ILE A 171 -3.75 -8.04 4.95
N THR A 172 -4.15 -9.30 4.85
CA THR A 172 -5.51 -9.68 4.47
C THR A 172 -6.16 -10.69 5.41
N THR A 173 -5.45 -11.16 6.44
CA THR A 173 -5.91 -12.16 7.40
C THR A 173 -5.94 -11.62 8.82
N ALA A 174 -6.84 -12.16 9.65
CA ALA A 174 -6.82 -11.90 11.09
C ALA A 174 -5.53 -12.41 11.75
N ASP A 175 -4.97 -13.51 11.25
CA ASP A 175 -3.75 -14.12 11.79
C ASP A 175 -2.53 -13.18 11.70
N ALA A 176 -2.41 -12.41 10.61
CA ALA A 176 -1.31 -11.46 10.43
C ALA A 176 -1.28 -10.37 11.51
N LEU A 177 -2.45 -9.95 12.03
CA LEU A 177 -2.51 -8.95 13.10
C LEU A 177 -1.84 -9.43 14.39
N SER A 178 -1.89 -10.75 14.68
CA SER A 178 -1.29 -11.31 15.89
C SER A 178 0.23 -11.09 15.98
N LEU A 179 0.90 -10.97 14.83
CA LEU A 179 2.35 -10.73 14.78
C LEU A 179 2.72 -9.29 15.16
N LEU A 180 1.80 -8.32 14.97
CA LEU A 180 2.03 -6.92 15.34
C LEU A 180 2.21 -6.78 16.86
N ASP A 181 1.44 -7.52 17.65
CA ASP A 181 1.54 -7.51 19.11
C ASP A 181 2.71 -8.38 19.61
N LYS A 182 3.03 -9.46 18.88
CA LYS A 182 4.03 -10.44 19.29
C LYS A 182 5.48 -9.98 19.12
N TYR A 183 5.77 -9.16 18.11
CA TYR A 183 7.15 -8.75 17.78
C TYR A 183 7.28 -7.23 17.68
N GLU A 184 8.32 -6.66 18.31
CA GLU A 184 8.55 -5.21 18.36
C GLU A 184 8.83 -4.61 16.98
N ASN A 185 9.53 -5.35 16.12
CA ASN A 185 10.04 -4.92 14.83
C ASN A 185 9.17 -5.32 13.63
N ILE A 186 7.99 -5.90 13.86
CA ILE A 186 6.99 -6.21 12.84
C ILE A 186 5.94 -5.11 12.79
N TYR A 187 5.72 -4.56 11.59
CA TYR A 187 4.69 -3.58 11.27
C TYR A 187 3.85 -4.07 10.10
N ALA A 188 2.73 -3.41 9.80
CA ALA A 188 1.94 -3.75 8.62
C ALA A 188 1.31 -2.53 7.93
N THR A 189 0.99 -2.73 6.65
CA THR A 189 0.04 -1.88 5.92
C THR A 189 -1.25 -2.66 5.66
N VAL A 190 -2.38 -1.96 5.59
CA VAL A 190 -3.65 -2.52 5.11
C VAL A 190 -4.27 -1.57 4.09
N THR A 191 -4.89 -2.17 3.08
CA THR A 191 -5.46 -1.44 1.94
C THR A 191 -6.88 -0.97 2.23
N LEU A 192 -7.34 0.03 1.48
CA LEU A 192 -8.76 0.40 1.49
C LEU A 192 -9.64 -0.78 1.09
N HIS A 193 -9.29 -1.49 0.02
CA HIS A 193 -10.15 -2.51 -0.53
C HIS A 193 -10.29 -3.71 0.40
N HIS A 194 -9.23 -4.16 1.08
CA HIS A 194 -9.33 -5.25 2.07
C HIS A 194 -10.09 -4.88 3.34
N LEU A 195 -10.32 -3.59 3.62
CA LEU A 195 -11.24 -3.14 4.66
C LEU A 195 -12.71 -3.18 4.20
N MET A 196 -12.97 -3.18 2.90
CA MET A 196 -14.32 -3.04 2.34
C MET A 196 -14.88 -4.35 1.78
N ILE A 197 -14.05 -5.20 1.17
CA ILE A 197 -14.50 -6.37 0.42
C ILE A 197 -14.09 -7.69 1.08
N THR A 198 -14.84 -8.73 0.75
CA THR A 198 -14.54 -10.15 1.02
C THR A 198 -14.43 -10.92 -0.29
N LEU A 199 -14.09 -12.20 -0.23
CA LEU A 199 -14.10 -13.05 -1.43
C LEU A 199 -15.47 -13.12 -2.11
N ASP A 200 -16.57 -12.97 -1.36
CA ASP A 200 -17.93 -12.97 -1.92
C ASP A 200 -18.18 -11.78 -2.85
N ASP A 201 -17.55 -10.63 -2.60
CA ASP A 201 -17.64 -9.47 -3.48
C ASP A 201 -16.90 -9.70 -4.81
N VAL A 202 -15.86 -10.53 -4.78
CA VAL A 202 -15.05 -10.89 -5.96
C VAL A 202 -15.73 -12.00 -6.76
N ALA A 203 -16.25 -13.04 -6.10
CA ALA A 203 -16.64 -14.29 -6.73
C ALA A 203 -17.87 -15.00 -6.10
N GLY A 204 -18.64 -14.37 -5.21
CA GLY A 204 -19.86 -14.96 -4.63
C GLY A 204 -21.07 -14.90 -5.55
N GLY A 205 -21.07 -13.97 -6.51
CA GLY A 205 -22.06 -13.85 -7.58
C GLY A 205 -21.42 -13.97 -8.97
N LEU A 206 -21.61 -12.95 -9.82
CA LEU A 206 -20.82 -12.82 -11.04
C LEU A 206 -19.39 -12.43 -10.68
N LEU A 207 -18.40 -13.00 -11.38
CA LEU A 207 -17.00 -12.68 -11.18
C LEU A 207 -16.75 -11.19 -11.45
N ARG A 208 -16.12 -10.50 -10.48
CA ARG A 208 -15.78 -9.08 -10.57
C ARG A 208 -14.26 -8.90 -10.71
N PRO A 209 -13.72 -8.88 -11.94
CA PRO A 209 -12.27 -8.80 -12.16
C PRO A 209 -11.65 -7.52 -11.60
N HIS A 210 -12.39 -6.40 -11.58
CA HIS A 210 -11.92 -5.14 -11.00
C HIS A 210 -11.76 -5.16 -9.47
N LEU A 211 -12.23 -6.23 -8.80
CA LEU A 211 -11.99 -6.48 -7.37
C LEU A 211 -10.96 -7.60 -7.12
N PHE A 212 -10.35 -8.14 -8.17
CA PHE A 212 -9.27 -9.12 -8.04
C PHE A 212 -7.93 -8.43 -7.77
N CYS A 213 -7.35 -8.69 -6.61
CA CYS A 213 -5.98 -8.31 -6.21
C CYS A 213 -5.24 -9.48 -5.55
N LYS A 214 -4.00 -9.20 -5.14
CA LYS A 214 -3.13 -10.12 -4.40
C LYS A 214 -2.52 -9.37 -3.22
N PRO A 215 -2.66 -9.85 -1.98
CA PRO A 215 -3.33 -11.10 -1.60
C PRO A 215 -4.84 -11.04 -1.86
N ILE A 216 -5.45 -12.19 -2.16
CA ILE A 216 -6.89 -12.24 -2.46
C ILE A 216 -7.70 -11.77 -1.24
N ALA A 217 -8.81 -11.05 -1.46
CA ALA A 217 -9.76 -10.78 -0.38
C ALA A 217 -10.21 -12.09 0.28
N LYS A 218 -10.24 -12.09 1.63
CA LYS A 218 -10.45 -13.30 2.43
C LYS A 218 -11.89 -13.41 2.94
N ARG A 219 -12.07 -13.98 4.13
CA ARG A 219 -13.40 -14.24 4.70
C ARG A 219 -13.93 -13.00 5.45
N PRO A 220 -15.24 -12.93 5.76
CA PRO A 220 -15.80 -11.84 6.53
C PRO A 220 -15.10 -11.59 7.87
N GLU A 221 -14.69 -12.64 8.58
CA GLU A 221 -13.96 -12.57 9.85
C GLU A 221 -12.60 -11.89 9.71
N ASP A 222 -11.87 -12.15 8.61
CA ASP A 222 -10.60 -11.49 8.32
C ASP A 222 -10.81 -9.99 8.09
N ARG A 223 -11.77 -9.63 7.22
CA ARG A 223 -12.13 -8.23 6.97
C ARG A 223 -12.51 -7.52 8.27
N SER A 224 -13.35 -8.15 9.09
CA SER A 224 -13.77 -7.58 10.37
C SER A 224 -12.60 -7.35 11.33
N ALA A 225 -11.64 -8.28 11.38
CA ALA A 225 -10.43 -8.09 12.19
C ALA A 225 -9.58 -6.91 11.71
N LEU A 226 -9.38 -6.79 10.38
CA LEU A 226 -8.63 -5.68 9.78
C LEU A 226 -9.31 -4.33 10.00
N VAL A 227 -10.64 -4.27 9.81
CA VAL A 227 -11.43 -3.07 10.11
C VAL A 227 -11.26 -2.68 11.57
N ASN A 228 -11.41 -3.63 12.50
CA ASN A 228 -11.25 -3.37 13.93
C ASN A 228 -9.84 -2.82 14.26
N ALA A 229 -8.79 -3.36 13.66
CA ALA A 229 -7.43 -2.85 13.88
C ALA A 229 -7.23 -1.43 13.32
N ALA A 230 -7.80 -1.13 12.14
CA ALA A 230 -7.71 0.18 11.50
C ALA A 230 -8.50 1.26 12.26
N ILE A 231 -9.76 1.00 12.62
CA ILE A 231 -10.62 1.98 13.31
C ILE A 231 -10.15 2.28 14.75
N ASN A 232 -9.39 1.37 15.35
CA ASN A 232 -8.73 1.59 16.64
C ASN A 232 -7.31 2.17 16.49
N ALA A 233 -6.89 2.53 15.27
CA ALA A 233 -5.56 3.07 14.95
C ALA A 233 -4.41 2.28 15.59
N HIS A 234 -4.42 0.94 15.45
CA HIS A 234 -3.37 0.08 15.98
C HIS A 234 -1.98 0.67 15.68
N PRO A 235 -1.09 0.87 16.67
CA PRO A 235 0.08 1.76 16.54
C PRO A 235 1.14 1.27 15.55
N LYS A 236 1.09 -0.01 15.16
CA LYS A 236 1.96 -0.65 14.17
C LYS A 236 1.29 -0.92 12.81
N LEU A 237 0.04 -0.47 12.65
CA LEU A 237 -0.73 -0.59 11.41
C LEU A 237 -0.83 0.77 10.73
N MET A 238 -0.51 0.81 9.44
CA MET A 238 -0.54 2.00 8.61
C MET A 238 -1.49 1.82 7.44
N PHE A 239 -2.01 2.91 6.90
CA PHE A 239 -2.64 2.89 5.58
C PHE A 239 -1.58 2.69 4.48
N GLY A 240 -1.82 1.73 3.60
CA GLY A 240 -1.11 1.57 2.34
C GLY A 240 -2.09 1.03 1.30
N SER A 241 -2.39 1.83 0.27
CA SER A 241 -3.55 1.58 -0.58
C SER A 241 -3.42 0.33 -1.45
N ASP A 242 -2.19 -0.06 -1.76
CA ASP A 242 -1.86 -0.96 -2.86
C ASP A 242 -2.63 -0.57 -4.13
N SER A 243 -2.72 0.74 -4.38
CA SER A 243 -3.40 1.25 -5.56
C SER A 243 -2.61 0.84 -6.79
N ALA A 244 -3.11 -0.20 -7.47
CA ALA A 244 -2.43 -0.95 -8.51
C ALA A 244 -3.19 -0.82 -9.84
N PRO A 245 -2.97 0.27 -10.60
CA PRO A 245 -3.67 0.50 -11.85
C PRO A 245 -3.24 -0.51 -12.91
N HIS A 246 -4.22 -0.92 -13.71
CA HIS A 246 -4.05 -1.74 -14.91
C HIS A 246 -4.99 -1.22 -16.01
N PRO A 247 -4.57 -1.27 -17.27
CA PRO A 247 -5.46 -0.92 -18.36
C PRO A 247 -6.62 -1.91 -18.43
N ILE A 248 -7.81 -1.44 -18.82
CA ILE A 248 -9.05 -2.24 -18.85
C ILE A 248 -8.86 -3.60 -19.53
N HIS A 249 -8.17 -3.63 -20.69
CA HIS A 249 -7.95 -4.86 -21.44
C HIS A 249 -7.11 -5.93 -20.70
N LYS A 250 -6.38 -5.56 -19.64
CA LYS A 250 -5.66 -6.51 -18.76
C LYS A 250 -6.53 -6.99 -17.59
N LYS A 251 -7.54 -6.21 -17.18
CA LYS A 251 -8.52 -6.59 -16.16
C LYS A 251 -9.62 -7.46 -16.76
N GLU A 252 -10.10 -7.12 -17.94
CA GLU A 252 -11.20 -7.78 -18.66
C GLU A 252 -10.67 -8.80 -19.68
N ALA A 253 -9.80 -9.70 -19.20
CA ALA A 253 -9.16 -10.74 -20.01
C ALA A 253 -9.22 -12.11 -19.30
N CYS A 254 -9.01 -13.19 -20.05
CA CYS A 254 -8.97 -14.56 -19.50
C CYS A 254 -7.89 -14.72 -18.42
N GLY A 255 -6.76 -14.02 -18.54
CA GLY A 255 -5.72 -13.90 -17.52
C GLY A 255 -5.78 -12.52 -16.84
N CYS A 256 -6.79 -12.31 -16.00
CA CYS A 256 -7.03 -11.04 -15.31
C CYS A 256 -5.81 -10.61 -14.49
N ALA A 257 -5.32 -9.38 -14.72
CA ALA A 257 -4.27 -8.79 -13.91
C ALA A 257 -4.77 -8.49 -12.48
N ALA A 258 -3.98 -8.86 -11.49
CA ALA A 258 -4.26 -8.58 -10.08
C ALA A 258 -3.90 -7.14 -9.74
N GLY A 259 -4.84 -6.42 -9.13
CA GLY A 259 -4.65 -5.04 -8.67
C GLY A 259 -5.96 -4.27 -8.69
N ILE A 260 -6.15 -3.39 -7.71
CA ILE A 260 -7.33 -2.53 -7.59
C ILE A 260 -6.83 -1.08 -7.56
N PHE A 261 -7.43 -0.23 -8.38
CA PHE A 261 -7.08 1.19 -8.44
C PHE A 261 -7.94 2.00 -7.47
N THR A 262 -7.33 2.49 -6.38
CA THR A 262 -8.05 3.14 -5.26
C THR A 262 -7.56 4.56 -4.96
N ALA A 263 -6.37 4.95 -5.45
CA ALA A 263 -5.75 6.26 -5.20
C ALA A 263 -6.72 7.46 -5.27
N PRO A 264 -7.54 7.66 -6.34
CA PRO A 264 -8.37 8.86 -6.47
C PRO A 264 -9.54 8.94 -5.47
N ILE A 265 -9.87 7.83 -4.79
CA ILE A 265 -11.03 7.74 -3.89
C ILE A 265 -10.65 7.42 -2.43
N ALA A 266 -9.36 7.21 -2.16
CA ALA A 266 -8.90 6.58 -0.94
C ALA A 266 -9.36 7.33 0.32
N LEU A 267 -9.13 8.64 0.39
CA LEU A 267 -9.49 9.43 1.57
C LEU A 267 -11.00 9.57 1.74
N GLN A 268 -11.76 9.75 0.65
CA GLN A 268 -13.22 9.84 0.69
C GLN A 268 -13.83 8.56 1.27
N ALA A 269 -13.40 7.40 0.76
CA ALA A 269 -13.92 6.11 1.20
C ALA A 269 -13.45 5.74 2.61
N LEU A 270 -12.23 6.11 3.02
CA LEU A 270 -11.76 5.95 4.40
C LEU A 270 -12.54 6.80 5.39
N VAL A 271 -12.84 8.06 5.06
CA VAL A 271 -13.68 8.92 5.92
C VAL A 271 -15.07 8.29 6.09
N GLU A 272 -15.68 7.80 5.01
CA GLU A 272 -16.97 7.12 5.08
C GLU A 272 -16.91 5.86 5.96
N LEU A 273 -15.89 5.02 5.79
CA LEU A 273 -15.68 3.83 6.62
C LEU A 273 -15.53 4.19 8.10
N PHE A 274 -14.64 5.13 8.44
CA PHE A 274 -14.39 5.51 9.82
C PHE A 274 -15.59 6.23 10.45
N GLU A 275 -16.39 6.98 9.66
CA GLU A 275 -17.66 7.55 10.10
C GLU A 275 -18.67 6.47 10.47
N GLN A 276 -18.86 5.45 9.61
CA GLN A 276 -19.79 4.34 9.86
C GLN A 276 -19.48 3.60 11.17
N HIS A 277 -18.21 3.57 11.57
CA HIS A 277 -17.75 2.96 12.82
C HIS A 277 -17.58 3.95 13.98
N GLN A 278 -18.01 5.21 13.84
CA GLN A 278 -17.86 6.27 14.86
C GLN A 278 -16.40 6.48 15.31
N ALA A 279 -15.45 6.28 14.40
CA ALA A 279 -14.02 6.20 14.68
C ALA A 279 -13.18 7.31 14.00
N ILE A 280 -13.80 8.38 13.52
CA ILE A 280 -13.12 9.49 12.81
C ILE A 280 -11.90 10.03 13.56
N ALA A 281 -11.93 10.04 14.90
CA ALA A 281 -10.80 10.47 15.73
C ALA A 281 -9.51 9.66 15.50
N SER A 282 -9.63 8.39 15.11
CA SER A 282 -8.52 7.47 14.83
C SER A 282 -7.93 7.63 13.42
N LEU A 283 -8.66 8.28 12.51
CA LEU A 283 -8.32 8.31 11.08
C LEU A 283 -6.97 8.99 10.82
N GLN A 284 -6.70 10.10 11.51
CA GLN A 284 -5.43 10.84 11.38
C GLN A 284 -4.22 9.95 11.70
N SER A 285 -4.29 9.18 12.79
CA SER A 285 -3.19 8.30 13.18
C SER A 285 -3.02 7.12 12.22
N PHE A 286 -4.11 6.54 11.73
CA PHE A 286 -4.06 5.44 10.76
C PHE A 286 -3.47 5.86 9.40
N VAL A 287 -3.87 7.04 8.89
CA VAL A 287 -3.49 7.52 7.55
C VAL A 287 -2.17 8.31 7.57
N SER A 288 -1.68 8.76 8.72
CA SER A 288 -0.47 9.59 8.77
C SER A 288 0.43 9.29 9.98
N ASP A 289 -0.04 9.52 11.20
CA ASP A 289 0.87 9.62 12.36
C ASP A 289 1.63 8.31 12.65
N ASN A 290 1.00 7.16 12.42
CA ASN A 290 1.65 5.87 12.60
C ASN A 290 2.83 5.70 11.63
N ALA A 291 2.65 6.03 10.35
CA ALA A 291 3.71 5.94 9.36
C ALA A 291 4.87 6.88 9.67
N GLN A 292 4.57 8.13 10.08
CA GLN A 292 5.59 9.09 10.50
C GLN A 292 6.46 8.53 11.64
N ARG A 293 5.83 7.95 12.67
CA ARG A 293 6.52 7.37 13.84
C ARG A 293 7.31 6.12 13.48
N ILE A 294 6.74 5.22 12.67
CA ILE A 294 7.36 3.93 12.34
C ILE A 294 8.60 4.14 11.46
N TYR A 295 8.49 5.00 10.46
CA TYR A 295 9.57 5.26 9.53
C TYR A 295 10.51 6.40 9.96
N ASP A 296 10.16 7.14 11.01
CA ASP A 296 10.87 8.34 11.46
C ASP A 296 11.00 9.40 10.34
N ILE A 297 9.86 9.69 9.69
CA ILE A 297 9.77 10.62 8.57
C ILE A 297 8.91 11.83 8.92
N THR A 298 9.29 13.00 8.37
CA THR A 298 8.49 14.23 8.43
C THR A 298 8.00 14.57 7.03
N PRO A 299 6.75 14.22 6.66
CA PRO A 299 6.20 14.55 5.34
C PRO A 299 6.00 16.06 5.17
N PRO A 300 5.92 16.53 3.92
CA PRO A 300 5.62 17.92 3.65
C PRO A 300 4.24 18.30 4.20
N GLN A 301 4.07 19.57 4.53
CA GLN A 301 2.82 20.07 5.14
C GLN A 301 1.73 20.18 4.06
N LYS A 302 0.72 19.31 4.18
CA LYS A 302 -0.48 19.34 3.36
C LYS A 302 -1.70 19.11 4.24
N SER A 303 -2.79 19.83 4.00
CA SER A 303 -4.04 19.65 4.71
C SER A 303 -5.15 19.38 3.70
N VAL A 304 -5.84 18.26 3.88
CA VAL A 304 -6.95 17.82 3.01
C VAL A 304 -8.24 17.90 3.79
N THR A 305 -9.18 18.69 3.27
CA THR A 305 -10.50 18.88 3.88
C THR A 305 -11.57 18.13 3.11
N LEU A 306 -12.28 17.25 3.81
CA LEU A 306 -13.42 16.52 3.30
C LEU A 306 -14.72 17.03 3.94
N LYS A 307 -15.79 17.07 3.16
CA LYS A 307 -17.16 17.41 3.62
C LYS A 307 -18.16 16.34 3.19
N PRO A 308 -19.29 16.18 3.90
CA PRO A 308 -20.32 15.19 3.62
C PRO A 308 -21.16 15.59 2.39
N ILE A 309 -20.50 15.77 1.25
CA ILE A 309 -21.07 16.10 -0.05
C ILE A 309 -20.89 14.87 -0.93
N PRO A 310 -21.95 14.38 -1.58
CA PRO A 310 -21.84 13.22 -2.45
C PRO A 310 -20.83 13.42 -3.58
N TYR A 311 -19.94 12.44 -3.75
CA TYR A 311 -18.94 12.39 -4.82
C TYR A 311 -19.26 11.25 -5.77
N LYS A 312 -19.60 11.56 -7.02
CA LYS A 312 -19.74 10.55 -8.07
C LYS A 312 -18.36 10.15 -8.58
N VAL A 313 -17.97 8.89 -8.35
CA VAL A 313 -16.71 8.34 -8.84
C VAL A 313 -16.76 8.23 -10.37
N PRO A 314 -15.76 8.77 -11.10
CA PRO A 314 -15.69 8.62 -12.54
C PRO A 314 -15.68 7.14 -12.97
N ALA A 315 -16.25 6.85 -14.14
CA ALA A 315 -16.25 5.49 -14.68
C ALA A 315 -14.82 4.96 -14.94
N ARG A 316 -13.91 5.87 -15.33
CA ARG A 316 -12.51 5.59 -15.61
C ARG A 316 -11.66 6.86 -15.58
N TYR A 317 -10.35 6.67 -15.42
CA TYR A 317 -9.30 7.65 -15.65
C TYR A 317 -8.43 7.11 -16.78
N ASP A 318 -8.55 7.71 -17.97
CA ASP A 318 -8.03 7.16 -19.22
C ASP A 318 -8.41 5.67 -19.42
N GLU A 319 -7.43 4.77 -19.41
CA GLU A 319 -7.64 3.33 -19.58
C GLU A 319 -7.81 2.57 -18.26
N VAL A 320 -7.93 3.25 -17.10
CA VAL A 320 -7.98 2.61 -15.79
C VAL A 320 -9.34 2.79 -15.12
N VAL A 321 -9.92 1.71 -14.61
CA VAL A 321 -11.18 1.73 -13.86
C VAL A 321 -10.89 1.80 -12.36
N PRO A 322 -11.35 2.84 -11.65
CA PRO A 322 -11.22 2.91 -10.19
C PRO A 322 -12.17 1.93 -9.50
N MET A 323 -11.82 1.52 -8.28
CA MET A 323 -12.79 0.93 -7.36
C MET A 323 -13.97 1.88 -7.20
N PHE A 324 -15.18 1.30 -7.14
CA PHE A 324 -16.43 2.05 -7.08
C PHE A 324 -16.73 2.97 -8.28
N ALA A 325 -16.13 2.72 -9.45
CA ALA A 325 -16.51 3.39 -10.70
C ALA A 325 -18.04 3.54 -10.84
N GLU A 326 -18.46 4.77 -11.16
CA GLU A 326 -19.86 5.21 -11.32
C GLU A 326 -20.75 5.18 -10.07
N ARG A 327 -20.23 4.75 -8.93
CA ARG A 327 -20.94 4.84 -7.65
C ARG A 327 -20.76 6.22 -7.02
N GLU A 328 -21.57 6.46 -5.99
CA GLU A 328 -21.53 7.67 -5.18
C GLU A 328 -20.90 7.36 -3.83
N LEU A 329 -19.90 8.15 -3.43
CA LEU A 329 -19.34 8.16 -2.08
C LEU A 329 -19.98 9.29 -1.28
N ALA A 330 -20.16 9.12 0.02
CA ALA A 330 -20.87 10.07 0.86
C ALA A 330 -20.06 11.34 1.21
N TRP A 331 -18.76 11.34 0.87
CA TRP A 331 -17.79 12.39 1.19
C TRP A 331 -17.00 12.84 -0.04
N SER A 332 -16.71 14.14 -0.11
CA SER A 332 -15.91 14.77 -1.15
C SER A 332 -14.74 15.53 -0.56
N ILE A 333 -13.58 15.49 -1.22
CA ILE A 333 -12.51 16.47 -0.98
C ILE A 333 -12.99 17.82 -1.50
N THR A 334 -12.98 18.84 -0.64
CA THR A 334 -13.45 20.20 -0.99
C THR A 334 -12.34 21.22 -1.01
N GLN A 335 -11.21 20.93 -0.35
CA GLN A 335 -10.05 21.81 -0.31
C GLN A 335 -8.79 21.00 -0.03
N VAL A 336 -7.73 21.30 -0.78
CA VAL A 336 -6.37 20.83 -0.54
C VAL A 336 -5.50 22.07 -0.37
N ASN A 337 -4.89 22.22 0.79
CA ASN A 337 -3.96 23.30 1.08
C ASN A 337 -2.56 22.72 1.24
N SER A 338 -1.59 23.31 0.58
CA SER A 338 -0.17 23.01 0.79
C SER A 338 0.52 24.31 1.16
N ARG A 339 1.33 24.28 2.23
CA ARG A 339 2.03 25.46 2.75
C ARG A 339 3.51 25.38 2.51
#